data_AF-A0AAW6KP76-F1
#
_entry.id   AF-A0AAW6KP76-F1
#
_cell.length_a   1.000
_cell.length_b   1.000
_cell.length_c   1.000
_cell.angle_alpha   90.00
_cell.angle_beta   90.00
_cell.angle_gamma   90.00
#
_symmetry.space_group_name_H-M   'P 1'
#
loop_
_entity.id
_entity.type
_entity.pdbx_description
1 polymer ?
#
loop_
_entity_poly.entity_id
_entity_poly.type
_entity_poly.pdbx_seq_one_letter_code
_entity_poly.pdbx_strand_id
1 'polypeptide(L)'
;PDVPQWLPGLIALLILLIMNLATVKLFGELEFWFALIKVIAILALIVIGLFMIFKGFSTHSGAAALHNLWNHGGMFPNGLHGFLLSFQMVVFAFVGIELVGLTAGETKDPEKVIPKAINNIPVRVLLFYIGALLVIMSIYPWNVINPNESPFVQVFAAVGIIAAASIINFVVLTSAASASNSAVFSTSRMIYSLAKEHNA
;
A
#
# COMPACT_ATOMS: atom_id res chain seq x y z
N PRO A 1 -4.19 14.88 -19.33
CA PRO A 1 -5.66 14.77 -19.43
C PRO A 1 -6.11 14.15 -20.76
N ASP A 2 -5.39 14.41 -21.85
CA ASP A 2 -5.77 13.98 -23.21
C ASP A 2 -5.20 12.63 -23.66
N VAL A 3 -4.56 11.88 -22.75
CA VAL A 3 -3.97 10.57 -23.06
C VAL A 3 -4.91 9.49 -22.54
N PRO A 4 -5.28 8.46 -23.34
CA PRO A 4 -6.13 7.37 -22.88
C PRO A 4 -5.55 6.71 -21.62
N GLN A 5 -6.38 6.48 -20.60
CA GLN A 5 -5.93 5.95 -19.30
C GLN A 5 -5.22 4.59 -19.40
N TRP A 6 -5.56 3.77 -20.40
CA TRP A 6 -4.92 2.48 -20.64
C TRP A 6 -3.47 2.60 -21.13
N LEU A 7 -3.12 3.71 -21.79
CA LEU A 7 -1.82 3.85 -22.46
C LEU A 7 -0.65 4.00 -21.47
N PRO A 8 -0.71 4.87 -20.43
CA PRO A 8 0.31 4.88 -19.37
C PRO A 8 0.46 3.54 -18.67
N GLY A 9 -0.64 2.83 -18.44
CA GLY A 9 -0.62 1.49 -17.85
C GLY A 9 0.11 0.48 -18.73
N LEU A 10 -0.17 0.47 -20.04
CA LEU A 10 0.52 -0.39 -21.00
C LEU A 10 2.01 -0.07 -21.09
N ILE A 11 2.38 1.22 -21.14
CA ILE A 11 3.79 1.64 -21.17
C ILE A 11 4.52 1.17 -19.91
N ALA A 12 3.93 1.36 -18.72
CA ALA A 12 4.51 0.88 -17.47
C ALA A 12 4.69 -0.64 -17.48
N LEU A 13 3.72 -1.40 -17.98
CA LEU A 13 3.79 -2.85 -18.09
C LEU A 13 4.91 -3.30 -19.04
N LEU A 14 5.06 -2.66 -20.20
CA LEU A 14 6.13 -2.96 -21.15
C LEU A 14 7.51 -2.66 -20.55
N ILE A 15 7.66 -1.53 -19.84
CA ILE A 15 8.90 -1.20 -19.14
C ILE A 15 9.23 -2.28 -18.10
N LEU A 16 8.25 -2.64 -17.26
CA LEU A 16 8.44 -3.70 -16.26
C LEU A 16 8.79 -5.05 -16.90
N LEU A 17 8.18 -5.40 -18.03
CA LEU A 17 8.50 -6.62 -18.76
C LEU A 17 9.96 -6.62 -19.26
N ILE A 18 10.40 -5.54 -19.90
CA ILE A 18 11.78 -5.39 -20.40
C ILE A 18 12.78 -5.49 -19.24
N MET A 19 12.48 -4.83 -18.11
CA MET A 19 13.33 -4.87 -16.92
C MET A 19 13.42 -6.28 -16.32
N ASN A 20 12.31 -7.03 -16.29
CA ASN A 20 12.29 -8.42 -15.84
C ASN A 20 13.12 -9.35 -16.73
N LEU A 21 13.26 -9.05 -18.03
CA LEU A 21 14.07 -9.82 -18.97
C LEU A 21 15.57 -9.53 -18.89
N ALA A 22 15.97 -8.34 -18.39
CA ALA A 22 17.36 -7.89 -18.44
C ALA A 22 18.27 -8.55 -17.39
N THR A 23 17.92 -8.56 -16.09
CA THR A 23 18.72 -9.26 -15.05
C THR A 23 17.95 -9.43 -13.71
N VAL A 24 17.94 -10.64 -13.15
CA VAL A 24 17.39 -10.95 -11.80
C VAL A 24 18.07 -10.21 -10.64
N LYS A 25 19.30 -9.70 -10.83
CA LYS A 25 19.99 -8.87 -9.84
C LYS A 25 19.39 -7.46 -9.77
N LEU A 26 19.05 -6.89 -10.92
CA LEU A 26 18.40 -5.57 -11.02
C LEU A 26 17.03 -5.58 -10.35
N PHE A 27 16.31 -6.71 -10.43
CA PHE A 27 15.05 -6.94 -9.74
C PHE A 27 15.18 -6.71 -8.22
N GLY A 28 16.14 -7.37 -7.57
CA GLY A 28 16.29 -7.29 -6.11
C GLY A 28 16.67 -5.89 -5.62
N GLU A 29 17.55 -5.20 -6.35
CA GLU A 29 17.97 -3.84 -6.00
C GLU A 29 16.82 -2.84 -6.15
N LEU A 30 16.07 -2.88 -7.25
CA LEU A 30 14.95 -1.97 -7.48
C LEU A 30 13.81 -2.19 -6.50
N GLU A 31 13.47 -3.44 -6.20
CA GLU A 31 12.44 -3.76 -5.24
C GLU A 31 12.81 -3.24 -3.85
N PHE A 32 14.09 -3.31 -3.46
CA PHE A 32 14.60 -2.72 -2.23
C PHE A 32 14.41 -1.19 -2.21
N TRP A 33 14.79 -0.49 -3.29
CA TRP A 33 14.60 0.97 -3.39
C TRP A 33 13.13 1.38 -3.39
N PHE A 34 12.29 0.68 -4.14
CA PHE A 34 10.84 0.94 -4.16
C PHE A 34 10.20 0.67 -2.79
N ALA A 35 10.58 -0.40 -2.09
CA ALA A 35 10.11 -0.66 -0.74
C ALA A 35 10.52 0.46 0.22
N LEU A 36 11.76 0.95 0.13
CA LEU A 36 12.26 2.03 0.99
C LEU A 36 11.44 3.32 0.84
N ILE A 37 11.13 3.73 -0.40
CA ILE A 37 10.31 4.92 -0.68
C ILE A 37 8.95 4.84 0.01
N LYS A 38 8.29 3.67 -0.07
CA LYS A 38 6.98 3.43 0.56
C LYS A 38 7.04 3.55 2.08
N VAL A 39 8.03 2.89 2.68
CA VAL A 39 8.20 2.88 4.14
C VAL A 39 8.43 4.29 4.65
N ILE A 40 9.29 5.08 3.99
CA ILE A 40 9.55 6.47 4.37
C ILE A 40 8.28 7.31 4.28
N ALA A 41 7.50 7.19 3.20
CA ALA A 41 6.28 7.96 3.00
C ALA A 41 5.23 7.66 4.09
N ILE A 42 5.04 6.40 4.45
CA ILE A 42 4.06 6.00 5.48
C ILE A 42 4.53 6.44 6.87
N LEU A 43 5.81 6.28 7.19
CA LEU A 43 6.37 6.77 8.45
C LEU A 43 6.23 8.29 8.57
N ALA A 44 6.52 9.03 7.51
CA ALA A 44 6.35 10.48 7.47
C ALA A 44 4.89 10.87 7.74
N LEU A 45 3.92 10.19 7.10
CA LEU A 45 2.50 10.40 7.34
C LEU A 45 2.14 10.19 8.82
N ILE A 46 2.56 9.06 9.39
CA ILE A 46 2.24 8.72 10.78
C ILE A 46 2.82 9.77 11.74
N VAL A 47 4.08 10.16 11.56
CA VAL A 47 4.75 11.15 12.42
C VAL A 47 4.06 12.51 12.31
N ILE A 48 3.81 12.99 11.08
CA ILE A 48 3.17 14.28 10.84
C ILE A 48 1.75 14.29 11.41
N GLY A 49 0.98 13.24 11.18
CA GLY A 49 -0.39 13.20 11.64
C GLY A 49 -0.50 13.04 13.16
N LEU A 50 0.38 12.27 13.80
CA LEU A 50 0.49 12.27 15.27
C LEU A 50 0.83 13.68 15.80
N PHE A 51 1.75 14.39 15.16
CA PHE A 51 2.06 15.77 15.51
C PHE A 51 0.83 16.69 15.39
N MET A 52 0.04 16.55 14.32
CA MET A 52 -1.21 17.31 14.15
C MET A 52 -2.23 17.00 15.27
N ILE A 53 -2.39 15.72 15.63
CA ILE A 53 -3.31 15.30 16.69
C ILE A 53 -2.87 15.84 18.05
N PHE A 54 -1.58 15.72 18.41
CA PHE A 54 -1.07 16.21 19.69
C PHE A 54 -1.07 17.73 19.82
N LYS A 55 -0.91 18.46 18.71
CA LYS A 55 -1.03 19.93 18.68
C LYS A 55 -2.47 20.43 18.63
N GLY A 56 -3.46 19.54 18.45
CA GLY A 56 -4.86 19.92 18.26
C GLY A 56 -5.06 20.75 16.99
N PHE A 57 -4.36 20.40 15.91
CA PHE A 57 -4.41 21.14 14.66
C PHE A 57 -5.83 21.09 14.07
N SER A 58 -6.38 22.26 13.71
CA SER A 58 -7.69 22.34 13.07
C SER A 58 -7.54 22.37 11.56
N THR A 59 -8.13 21.39 10.90
CA THR A 59 -8.28 21.37 9.44
C THR A 59 -9.59 22.03 9.02
N HIS A 60 -9.78 22.23 7.72
CA HIS A 60 -11.05 22.69 7.15
C HIS A 60 -12.24 21.78 7.48
N SER A 61 -11.99 20.54 7.92
CA SER A 61 -13.01 19.55 8.28
C SER A 61 -13.20 19.35 9.78
N GLY A 62 -12.53 20.13 10.61
CA GLY A 62 -12.58 20.04 12.07
C GLY A 62 -11.21 19.81 12.73
N ALA A 63 -11.22 19.71 14.05
CA ALA A 63 -10.01 19.46 14.84
C ALA A 63 -9.50 18.03 14.64
N ALA A 64 -8.20 17.87 14.43
CA ALA A 64 -7.54 16.57 14.40
C ALA A 64 -7.54 15.96 15.81
N ALA A 65 -8.26 14.85 15.98
CA ALA A 65 -8.42 14.19 17.26
C ALA A 65 -8.79 12.72 17.10
N LEU A 66 -8.33 11.87 18.04
CA LEU A 66 -8.66 10.44 18.03
C LEU A 66 -10.17 10.17 18.12
N HIS A 67 -10.95 11.07 18.72
CA HIS A 67 -12.39 10.88 18.81
C HIS A 67 -13.10 10.95 17.44
N ASN A 68 -12.45 11.47 16.39
CA ASN A 68 -13.02 11.47 15.04
C ASN A 68 -13.27 10.05 14.51
N LEU A 69 -12.56 9.04 15.03
CA LEU A 69 -12.74 7.63 14.70
C LEU A 69 -14.15 7.10 14.98
N TRP A 70 -14.84 7.64 16.00
CA TRP A 70 -16.13 7.12 16.46
C TRP A 70 -17.21 8.18 16.68
N ASN A 71 -16.89 9.48 16.65
CA ASN A 71 -17.89 10.54 16.88
C ASN A 71 -18.86 10.75 15.70
N HIS A 72 -18.60 10.17 14.54
CA HIS A 72 -19.39 10.35 13.32
C HIS A 72 -20.23 9.10 13.01
N GLY A 73 -21.10 8.69 13.95
CA GLY A 73 -21.95 7.51 13.79
C GLY A 73 -21.40 6.22 14.45
N GLY A 74 -20.45 6.33 15.38
CA GLY A 74 -19.88 5.20 16.11
C GLY A 74 -18.85 4.41 15.29
N MET A 75 -18.51 3.21 15.78
CA MET A 75 -17.58 2.29 15.10
C MET A 75 -18.20 1.60 13.87
N PHE A 76 -19.54 1.55 13.79
CA PHE A 76 -20.29 0.88 12.72
C PHE A 76 -21.30 1.83 12.06
N PRO A 77 -20.85 2.94 11.44
CA PRO A 77 -21.76 3.95 10.89
C PRO A 77 -22.64 3.41 9.75
N ASN A 78 -22.15 2.42 9.00
CA ASN A 78 -22.89 1.72 7.94
C ASN A 78 -23.50 0.39 8.40
N GLY A 79 -23.61 0.18 9.72
CA GLY A 79 -24.11 -1.06 10.34
C GLY A 79 -23.23 -2.29 10.07
N LEU A 80 -23.75 -3.47 10.44
CA LEU A 80 -23.07 -4.76 10.22
C LEU A 80 -22.89 -5.08 8.73
N HIS A 81 -23.80 -4.63 7.87
CA HIS A 81 -23.69 -4.83 6.42
C HIS A 81 -22.46 -4.12 5.84
N GLY A 82 -22.23 -2.84 6.21
CA GLY A 82 -21.03 -2.11 5.78
C GLY A 82 -19.74 -2.74 6.30
N PHE A 83 -19.76 -3.28 7.52
CA PHE A 83 -18.64 -4.05 8.07
C PHE A 83 -18.34 -5.30 7.24
N LEU A 84 -19.38 -6.09 6.89
CA LEU A 84 -19.21 -7.26 6.04
C LEU A 84 -18.68 -6.90 4.65
N LEU A 85 -19.18 -5.83 4.03
CA LEU A 85 -18.69 -5.35 2.74
C LEU A 85 -17.24 -4.84 2.79
N SER A 86 -16.76 -4.40 3.94
CA SER A 86 -15.36 -3.96 4.10
C SER A 86 -14.36 -5.12 3.99
N PHE A 87 -14.76 -6.35 4.35
CA PHE A 87 -13.87 -7.52 4.27
C PHE A 87 -13.34 -7.75 2.86
N GLN A 88 -14.16 -7.60 1.81
CA GLN A 88 -13.69 -7.81 0.44
C GLN A 88 -12.56 -6.83 0.07
N MET A 89 -12.67 -5.58 0.51
CA MET A 89 -11.67 -4.54 0.25
C MET A 89 -10.38 -4.81 1.03
N VAL A 90 -10.52 -5.27 2.27
CA VAL A 90 -9.40 -5.67 3.13
C VAL A 90 -8.69 -6.91 2.56
N VAL A 91 -9.43 -7.95 2.16
CA VAL A 91 -8.86 -9.15 1.53
C VAL A 91 -8.14 -8.80 0.23
N PHE A 92 -8.76 -7.97 -0.61
CA PHE A 92 -8.14 -7.49 -1.84
C PHE A 92 -6.82 -6.74 -1.58
N ALA A 93 -6.77 -5.90 -0.54
CA ALA A 93 -5.57 -5.17 -0.15
C ALA A 93 -4.40 -6.07 0.31
N PHE A 94 -4.67 -7.32 0.71
CA PHE A 94 -3.67 -8.28 1.18
C PHE A 94 -3.30 -9.36 0.16
N VAL A 95 -3.81 -9.27 -1.07
CA VAL A 95 -3.34 -10.13 -2.17
C VAL A 95 -1.84 -9.89 -2.39
N GLY A 96 -1.09 -10.97 -2.62
CA GLY A 96 0.36 -10.96 -2.77
C GLY A 96 1.12 -11.43 -1.52
N ILE A 97 0.47 -11.59 -0.37
CA ILE A 97 1.10 -12.20 0.83
C ILE A 97 1.53 -13.66 0.58
N GLU A 98 0.84 -14.33 -0.34
CA GLU A 98 1.12 -15.69 -0.78
C GLU A 98 2.49 -15.87 -1.44
N LEU A 99 3.13 -14.79 -1.93
CA LEU A 99 4.51 -14.86 -2.46
C LEU A 99 5.51 -15.36 -1.43
N VAL A 100 5.25 -15.16 -0.13
CA VAL A 100 6.10 -15.72 0.94
C VAL A 100 6.11 -17.25 0.88
N GLY A 101 4.99 -17.88 0.51
CA GLY A 101 4.90 -19.31 0.29
C GLY A 101 5.71 -19.78 -0.92
N LEU A 102 5.65 -19.04 -2.03
CA LEU A 102 6.43 -19.38 -3.25
C LEU A 102 7.93 -19.27 -3.03
N THR A 103 8.37 -18.27 -2.28
CA THR A 103 9.79 -18.05 -1.97
C THR A 103 10.32 -18.97 -0.87
N ALA A 104 9.44 -19.66 -0.14
CA ALA A 104 9.83 -20.62 0.89
C ALA A 104 10.70 -21.77 0.35
N GLY A 105 10.39 -22.26 -0.85
CA GLY A 105 11.12 -23.36 -1.49
C GLY A 105 12.54 -22.98 -1.96
N GLU A 106 12.88 -21.70 -2.02
CA GLU A 106 14.15 -21.21 -2.56
C GLU A 106 15.01 -20.49 -1.52
N THR A 107 14.48 -20.33 -0.31
CA THR A 107 15.15 -19.61 0.77
C THR A 107 16.15 -20.52 1.47
N LYS A 108 17.36 -20.01 1.74
CA LYS A 108 18.33 -20.70 2.59
C LYS A 108 17.80 -20.76 4.04
N ASP A 109 17.85 -21.93 4.66
CA ASP A 109 17.32 -22.21 6.01
C ASP A 109 15.82 -21.88 6.18
N PRO A 110 14.93 -22.55 5.43
CA PRO A 110 13.50 -22.23 5.43
C PRO A 110 12.87 -22.38 6.83
N GLU A 111 13.35 -23.33 7.64
CA GLU A 111 12.89 -23.56 9.01
C GLU A 111 13.05 -22.34 9.95
N LYS A 112 14.00 -21.44 9.65
CA LYS A 112 14.22 -20.21 10.44
C LYS A 112 13.67 -18.98 9.75
N VAL A 113 13.89 -18.86 8.44
CA VAL A 113 13.56 -17.65 7.70
C VAL A 113 12.05 -17.52 7.48
N ILE A 114 11.34 -18.61 7.22
CA ILE A 114 9.90 -18.58 6.94
C ILE A 114 9.07 -18.23 8.17
N PRO A 115 9.27 -18.86 9.35
CA PRO A 115 8.57 -18.41 10.55
C PRO A 115 8.87 -16.95 10.90
N LYS A 116 10.11 -16.51 10.73
CA LYS A 116 10.50 -15.11 10.97
C LYS A 116 9.81 -14.16 10.00
N ALA A 117 9.73 -14.51 8.72
CA ALA A 117 9.03 -13.69 7.71
C ALA A 117 7.54 -13.58 8.05
N ILE A 118 6.88 -14.72 8.31
CA ILE A 118 5.45 -14.79 8.66
C ILE A 118 5.16 -13.95 9.92
N ASN A 119 5.93 -14.11 10.99
CA ASN A 119 5.73 -13.38 12.23
C ASN A 119 5.94 -11.86 12.09
N ASN A 120 6.70 -11.43 11.09
CA ASN A 120 6.90 -10.00 10.81
C ASN A 120 5.77 -9.38 9.97
N ILE A 121 4.97 -10.17 9.26
CA ILE A 121 3.91 -9.63 8.40
C ILE A 121 2.86 -8.86 9.23
N PRO A 122 2.28 -9.41 10.32
CA PRO A 122 1.28 -8.69 11.12
C PRO A 122 1.78 -7.34 11.65
N VAL A 123 3.04 -7.28 12.08
CA VAL A 123 3.65 -6.03 12.58
C VAL A 123 3.68 -4.96 11.49
N ARG A 124 4.06 -5.34 10.26
CA ARG A 124 4.07 -4.42 9.11
C ARG A 124 2.67 -3.98 8.74
N VAL A 125 1.69 -4.88 8.78
CA VAL A 125 0.27 -4.56 8.49
C VAL A 125 -0.30 -3.59 9.52
N LEU A 126 -0.05 -3.84 10.81
CA LEU A 126 -0.47 -2.94 11.89
C LEU A 126 0.14 -1.56 11.74
N LEU A 127 1.45 -1.50 11.47
CA LEU A 127 2.16 -0.22 11.39
C LEU A 127 1.80 0.56 10.13
N PHE A 128 1.88 -0.07 8.95
CA PHE A 128 1.72 0.65 7.69
C PHE A 128 0.27 0.88 7.30
N TYR A 129 -0.62 -0.07 7.59
CA TYR A 129 -2.02 -0.01 7.16
C TYR A 129 -2.89 0.59 8.26
N ILE A 130 -2.94 -0.09 9.41
CA ILE A 130 -3.80 0.33 10.52
C ILE A 130 -3.30 1.66 11.09
N GLY A 131 -1.99 1.83 11.26
CA GLY A 131 -1.39 3.08 11.73
C GLY A 131 -1.68 4.26 10.81
N ALA A 132 -1.52 4.10 9.49
CA ALA A 132 -1.82 5.16 8.53
C ALA A 132 -3.31 5.53 8.52
N LEU A 133 -4.20 4.53 8.48
CA LEU A 133 -5.64 4.76 8.49
C LEU A 133 -6.11 5.42 9.79
N LEU A 134 -5.60 4.97 10.94
CA LEU A 134 -5.90 5.56 12.24
C LEU A 134 -5.55 7.05 12.25
N VAL A 135 -4.36 7.40 11.79
CA VAL A 135 -3.89 8.78 11.73
C VAL A 135 -4.72 9.61 10.75
N ILE A 136 -4.96 9.11 9.53
CA ILE A 136 -5.77 9.81 8.52
C ILE A 136 -7.18 10.07 9.06
N MET A 137 -7.85 9.05 9.60
CA MET A 137 -9.23 9.15 10.11
C MET A 137 -9.33 9.99 11.39
N SER A 138 -8.25 10.10 12.15
CA SER A 138 -8.19 11.01 13.30
C SER A 138 -8.07 12.47 12.86
N ILE A 139 -7.45 12.75 11.73
CA ILE A 139 -7.33 14.11 11.17
C ILE A 139 -8.60 14.50 10.40
N TYR A 140 -9.03 13.63 9.50
CA TYR A 140 -10.18 13.81 8.63
C TYR A 140 -11.26 12.77 8.97
N PRO A 141 -12.42 13.19 9.50
CA PRO A 141 -13.55 12.29 9.73
C PRO A 141 -13.91 11.49 8.48
N TRP A 142 -14.29 10.22 8.66
CA TRP A 142 -14.51 9.30 7.54
C TRP A 142 -15.58 9.80 6.54
N ASN A 143 -16.53 10.63 7.00
CA ASN A 143 -17.64 11.16 6.21
C ASN A 143 -17.26 12.35 5.30
N VAL A 144 -16.06 12.94 5.47
CA VAL A 144 -15.59 14.08 4.66
C VAL A 144 -14.45 13.71 3.71
N ILE A 145 -13.95 12.47 3.79
CA ILE A 145 -12.86 12.00 2.92
C ILE A 145 -13.41 11.94 1.49
N ASN A 146 -12.89 12.82 0.62
CA ASN A 146 -13.24 12.82 -0.79
C ASN A 146 -12.72 11.54 -1.46
N PRO A 147 -13.59 10.68 -2.03
CA PRO A 147 -13.15 9.45 -2.70
C PRO A 147 -12.31 9.68 -3.96
N ASN A 148 -12.39 10.87 -4.56
CA ASN A 148 -11.68 11.22 -5.79
C ASN A 148 -10.25 11.74 -5.55
N GLU A 149 -9.88 11.97 -4.30
CA GLU A 149 -8.55 12.46 -3.93
C GLU A 149 -7.85 11.49 -2.99
N SER A 150 -6.52 11.44 -3.07
CA SER A 150 -5.73 10.61 -2.16
C SER A 150 -5.77 11.22 -0.75
N PRO A 151 -6.21 10.47 0.28
CA PRO A 151 -6.22 10.95 1.66
C PRO A 151 -4.81 11.28 2.18
N PHE A 152 -3.79 10.61 1.64
CA PHE A 152 -2.40 10.93 1.93
C PHE A 152 -2.08 12.36 1.47
N VAL A 153 -2.46 12.71 0.23
CA VAL A 153 -2.25 14.07 -0.30
C VAL A 153 -2.94 15.11 0.57
N GLN A 154 -4.17 14.84 1.01
CA GLN A 154 -4.92 15.77 1.88
C GLN A 154 -4.18 16.06 3.18
N VAL A 155 -3.65 15.04 3.87
CA VAL A 155 -2.90 15.22 5.12
C VAL A 155 -1.62 16.03 4.91
N PHE A 156 -0.80 15.68 3.89
CA PHE A 156 0.44 16.43 3.63
C PHE A 156 0.17 17.86 3.15
N ALA A 157 -0.88 18.08 2.36
CA ALA A 157 -1.30 19.41 1.91
C ALA A 157 -1.81 20.27 3.08
N ALA A 158 -2.52 19.69 4.05
CA ALA A 158 -3.01 20.39 5.24
C ALA A 158 -1.88 21.00 6.10
N VAL A 159 -0.69 20.41 6.05
CA VAL A 159 0.51 20.85 6.78
C VAL A 159 1.32 21.88 5.96
N GLY A 160 0.86 22.21 4.75
CA GLY A 160 1.47 23.25 3.90
C GLY A 160 2.50 22.72 2.91
N ILE A 161 2.58 21.40 2.67
CA ILE A 161 3.50 20.84 1.68
C ILE A 161 2.92 21.06 0.28
N ILE A 162 3.41 22.10 -0.40
CA ILE A 162 2.95 22.52 -1.74
C ILE A 162 3.06 21.37 -2.76
N ALA A 163 4.12 20.57 -2.65
CA ALA A 163 4.38 19.44 -3.56
C ALA A 163 3.73 18.12 -3.11
N ALA A 164 2.79 18.12 -2.15
CA ALA A 164 2.21 16.91 -1.55
C ALA A 164 1.61 15.97 -2.60
N ALA A 165 0.82 16.51 -3.53
CA ALA A 165 0.21 15.74 -4.61
C ALA A 165 1.26 15.01 -5.46
N SER A 166 2.30 15.73 -5.89
CA SER A 166 3.36 15.17 -6.73
C SER A 166 4.18 14.10 -6.01
N ILE A 167 4.54 14.33 -4.75
CA ILE A 167 5.31 13.38 -3.93
C ILE A 167 4.52 12.10 -3.73
N ILE A 168 3.25 12.20 -3.33
CA ILE A 168 2.44 11.01 -3.09
C ILE A 168 2.12 10.27 -4.37
N ASN A 169 1.83 10.98 -5.47
CA ASN A 169 1.65 10.33 -6.76
C ASN A 169 2.91 9.55 -7.18
N PHE A 170 4.10 10.10 -6.96
CA PHE A 170 5.36 9.38 -7.19
C PHE A 170 5.50 8.13 -6.30
N VAL A 171 5.19 8.23 -5.01
CA VAL A 171 5.17 7.08 -4.08
C VAL A 171 4.17 6.01 -4.53
N VAL A 172 2.97 6.41 -4.97
CA VAL A 172 1.95 5.48 -5.45
C VAL A 172 2.38 4.81 -6.74
N LEU A 173 3.00 5.52 -7.67
CA LEU A 173 3.51 4.96 -8.92
C LEU A 173 4.62 3.93 -8.67
N THR A 174 5.58 4.24 -7.80
CA THR A 174 6.61 3.27 -7.39
C THR A 174 6.01 2.08 -6.62
N SER A 175 4.92 2.31 -5.87
CA SER A 175 4.17 1.25 -5.20
C SER A 175 3.51 0.29 -6.18
N ALA A 176 2.79 0.84 -7.17
CA ALA A 176 2.16 0.07 -8.22
C ALA A 176 3.20 -0.69 -9.06
N ALA A 177 4.31 -0.04 -9.42
CA ALA A 177 5.39 -0.67 -10.18
C ALA A 177 5.97 -1.89 -9.46
N SER A 178 6.28 -1.81 -8.17
CA SER A 178 6.82 -2.95 -7.40
C SER A 178 5.78 -4.07 -7.18
N ALA A 179 4.50 -3.72 -7.01
CA ALA A 179 3.43 -4.71 -6.92
C ALA A 179 3.24 -5.46 -8.26
N SER A 180 3.17 -4.73 -9.38
CA SER A 180 3.10 -5.31 -10.72
C SER A 180 4.32 -6.17 -11.04
N ASN A 181 5.50 -5.73 -10.64
CA ASN A 181 6.74 -6.49 -10.80
C ASN A 181 6.72 -7.83 -10.04
N SER A 182 6.25 -7.81 -8.79
CA SER A 182 6.07 -9.02 -7.97
C SER A 182 5.02 -9.97 -8.58
N ALA A 183 3.93 -9.41 -9.13
CA ALA A 183 2.90 -10.20 -9.81
C ALA A 183 3.47 -10.90 -11.04
N VAL A 184 4.14 -10.19 -11.95
CA VAL A 184 4.80 -10.76 -13.15
C VAL A 184 5.76 -11.88 -12.75
N PHE A 185 6.62 -11.65 -11.76
CA PHE A 185 7.57 -12.66 -11.28
C PHE A 185 6.88 -13.95 -10.79
N SER A 186 5.82 -13.82 -9.99
CA SER A 186 5.09 -14.98 -9.47
C SER A 186 4.31 -15.72 -10.55
N THR A 187 3.66 -15.00 -11.46
CA THR A 187 2.92 -15.58 -12.58
C THR A 187 3.84 -16.34 -13.53
N SER A 188 5.02 -15.79 -13.88
CA SER A 188 5.99 -16.49 -14.73
C SER A 188 6.42 -17.83 -14.14
N ARG A 189 6.60 -17.90 -12.81
CA ARG A 189 6.96 -19.16 -12.14
C ARG A 189 5.82 -20.16 -12.09
N MET A 190 4.60 -19.68 -11.84
CA MET A 190 3.42 -20.53 -11.85
C MET A 190 3.23 -21.20 -13.22
N ILE A 191 3.33 -20.42 -14.30
CA ILE A 191 3.26 -20.93 -15.68
C ILE A 191 4.38 -21.92 -15.96
N TYR A 192 5.62 -21.63 -15.55
CA TYR A 192 6.74 -22.55 -15.71
C TYR A 192 6.53 -23.88 -14.96
N SER A 193 5.99 -23.84 -13.74
CA SER A 193 5.66 -25.05 -12.97
C SER A 193 4.59 -25.88 -13.66
N LEU A 194 3.52 -25.23 -14.12
CA LEU A 194 2.44 -25.90 -14.86
C LEU A 194 2.96 -26.56 -16.15
N ALA A 195 3.84 -25.88 -16.89
CA ALA A 195 4.44 -26.44 -18.11
C ALA A 195 5.30 -27.67 -17.81
N LYS A 196 6.05 -27.65 -16.70
CA LYS A 196 6.86 -28.80 -16.25
C LYS A 196 5.99 -29.98 -15.81
N GLU A 197 4.80 -29.71 -15.31
CA GLU A 197 3.79 -30.71 -14.94
C GLU A 197 2.88 -31.13 -16.10
N HIS A 198 3.13 -30.64 -17.32
CA HIS A 198 2.30 -30.87 -18.52
C HIS A 198 0.84 -30.40 -18.40
N ASN A 199 0.59 -29.36 -17.59
CA ASN A 199 -0.73 -28.78 -17.31
C ASN A 199 -0.92 -27.36 -17.90
N ALA A 200 -0.01 -26.91 -18.78
CA ALA A 200 -0.05 -25.59 -19.43
C ALA A 200 -0.47 -25.66 -20.90
#